data_AF-A0A9D6D8W1-F1
#
_entry.id   AF-A0A9D6D8W1-F1
#
_cell.length_a   1.000
_cell.length_b   1.000
_cell.length_c   1.000
_cell.angle_alpha   90.00
_cell.angle_beta   90.00
_cell.angle_gamma   90.00
#
_symmetry.space_group_name_H-M   'P 1'
#
loop_
_entity.id
_entity.type
_entity.pdbx_description
1 polymer ?
#
loop_
_entity_poly.entity_id
_entity_poly.type
_entity_poly.pdbx_seq_one_letter_code
_entity_poly.pdbx_strand_id
1 'polypeptide(L)'
;MILPQAMLTPSADTIRFGAGIAASDITLTRNGMDVALGINGTTDQVTIQSWGAGNDYRIERVEFADGAAWDAAQLQALVSAAPAIGTEGSDYLEGYAGENTTLQGLGGDDYLILIGGGGSDVLRDNSGGNLLDGGSGSDTMTGNAGNEFFLGGIGNDTITVDNGADVIVFNRNDGQDILNGGIGTDNTLSLGGGIQYSDLALSKSGNDLILEAGNGDQINLKNWYATTDNYKSVLNLQVVADAITGFDRALIDPLLSKSIQNFDFTAIVNVFDQAHGGSTNFMHWNATNSLLAAHLSASDSTALGGDLAYQYGKNGSLAGIGQTAAQEVINAAQFGSQTQVLKTFVGL
;
A
#
# COMPACT_ATOMS: atom_id res chain seq x y z
N MET A 1 -58.97 -8.84 -25.88
CA MET A 1 -58.53 -8.36 -24.56
C MET A 1 -57.18 -9.00 -24.29
N ILE A 2 -56.09 -8.30 -24.61
CA ILE A 2 -54.73 -8.78 -24.43
C ILE A 2 -54.31 -8.33 -23.03
N LEU A 3 -54.01 -9.28 -22.13
CA LEU A 3 -53.47 -8.97 -20.82
C LEU A 3 -52.04 -8.41 -21.00
N PRO A 4 -51.66 -7.33 -20.30
CA PRO A 4 -50.29 -6.84 -20.38
C PRO A 4 -49.36 -7.88 -19.78
N GLN A 5 -48.27 -8.19 -20.48
CA GLN A 5 -47.15 -8.92 -19.89
C GLN A 5 -46.72 -8.12 -18.65
N ALA A 6 -46.87 -8.71 -17.47
CA ALA A 6 -46.16 -8.24 -16.30
C ALA A 6 -44.69 -8.19 -16.71
N MET A 7 -44.09 -6.99 -16.69
CA MET A 7 -42.65 -6.89 -16.72
C MET A 7 -42.16 -7.72 -15.55
N LEU A 8 -41.60 -8.89 -15.85
CA LEU A 8 -40.84 -9.66 -14.87
C LEU A 8 -39.66 -8.75 -14.51
N THR A 9 -39.81 -7.96 -13.46
CA THR A 9 -38.64 -7.50 -12.71
C THR A 9 -37.85 -8.77 -12.41
N PRO A 10 -36.54 -8.84 -12.70
CA PRO A 10 -35.72 -9.96 -12.28
C PRO A 10 -36.07 -10.28 -10.83
N SER A 11 -36.37 -11.55 -10.53
CA SER A 11 -36.63 -11.93 -9.15
C SER A 11 -35.37 -11.63 -8.36
N ALA A 12 -35.49 -10.75 -7.35
CA ALA A 12 -34.40 -10.48 -6.42
C ALA A 12 -33.99 -11.79 -5.74
N ASP A 13 -32.72 -12.15 -5.80
CA ASP A 13 -32.17 -13.23 -5.01
C ASP A 13 -32.27 -12.84 -3.54
N THR A 14 -33.01 -13.67 -2.79
CA THR A 14 -33.46 -13.32 -1.43
C THR A 14 -33.08 -14.42 -0.44
N ILE A 15 -32.30 -14.07 0.57
CA ILE A 15 -32.11 -14.90 1.76
C ILE A 15 -33.21 -14.55 2.78
N ARG A 16 -33.86 -15.57 3.36
CA ARG A 16 -34.89 -15.39 4.38
C ARG A 16 -34.50 -16.07 5.69
N PHE A 17 -34.36 -15.29 6.76
CA PHE A 17 -34.17 -15.82 8.10
C PHE A 17 -35.52 -16.13 8.76
N GLY A 18 -35.58 -17.29 9.41
CA GLY A 18 -36.78 -17.78 10.10
C GLY A 18 -37.07 -17.02 11.40
N ALA A 19 -38.20 -17.35 12.03
CA ALA A 19 -38.58 -16.78 13.31
C ALA A 19 -37.51 -17.04 14.39
N GLY A 20 -37.22 -16.04 15.22
CA GLY A 20 -36.22 -16.11 16.28
C GLY A 20 -34.81 -15.64 15.88
N ILE A 21 -34.63 -15.19 14.63
CA ILE A 21 -33.40 -14.56 14.16
C ILE A 21 -33.76 -13.16 13.66
N ALA A 22 -33.35 -12.13 14.40
CA ALA A 22 -33.53 -10.73 14.04
C ALA A 22 -32.33 -10.20 13.24
N ALA A 23 -32.48 -9.05 12.60
CA ALA A 23 -31.39 -8.40 11.89
C ALA A 23 -30.17 -8.09 12.78
N SER A 24 -30.40 -7.78 14.05
CA SER A 24 -29.34 -7.57 15.05
C SER A 24 -28.59 -8.85 15.45
N ASP A 25 -29.13 -10.01 15.11
CA ASP A 25 -28.51 -11.30 15.42
C ASP A 25 -27.55 -11.74 14.32
N ILE A 26 -27.42 -10.97 13.23
CA ILE A 26 -26.58 -11.30 12.09
C ILE A 26 -25.35 -10.38 12.06
N THR A 27 -24.17 -11.00 11.93
CA THR A 27 -22.90 -10.32 11.63
C THR A 27 -22.42 -10.76 10.26
N LEU A 28 -21.96 -9.80 9.45
CA LEU A 28 -21.31 -10.10 8.18
C LEU A 28 -19.80 -10.21 8.38
N THR A 29 -19.20 -11.23 7.79
CA THR A 29 -17.74 -11.36 7.70
C THR A 29 -17.34 -11.62 6.26
N ARG A 30 -16.15 -11.14 5.90
CA ARG A 30 -15.54 -11.39 4.58
C ARG A 30 -14.46 -12.45 4.71
N ASN A 31 -14.42 -13.36 3.74
CA ASN A 31 -13.34 -14.33 3.58
C ASN A 31 -12.94 -14.38 2.11
N GLY A 32 -11.86 -13.68 1.76
CA GLY A 32 -11.52 -13.38 0.37
C GLY A 32 -12.70 -12.72 -0.35
N MET A 33 -13.16 -13.35 -1.44
CA MET A 33 -14.26 -12.85 -2.26
C MET A 33 -15.65 -13.27 -1.76
N ASP A 34 -15.73 -14.06 -0.70
CA ASP A 34 -16.99 -14.56 -0.15
C ASP A 34 -17.47 -13.68 1.03
N VAL A 35 -18.79 -13.57 1.18
CA VAL A 35 -19.44 -12.90 2.31
C VAL A 35 -20.24 -13.94 3.10
N ALA A 36 -20.00 -14.05 4.40
CA ALA A 36 -20.77 -14.89 5.29
C ALA A 36 -21.71 -14.07 6.18
N LEU A 37 -22.95 -14.49 6.29
CA LEU A 37 -23.94 -13.99 7.24
C LEU A 37 -24.00 -14.99 8.40
N GLY A 38 -23.30 -14.69 9.49
CA GLY A 38 -23.23 -15.53 10.69
C GLY A 38 -24.27 -15.16 11.73
N ILE A 39 -24.83 -16.14 12.41
CA ILE A 39 -25.75 -15.93 13.55
C ILE A 39 -24.93 -15.76 14.83
N ASN A 40 -25.09 -14.62 15.49
CA ASN A 40 -24.36 -14.25 16.69
C ASN A 40 -24.54 -15.30 17.81
N GLY A 41 -23.42 -15.79 18.35
CA GLY A 41 -23.41 -16.79 19.41
C GLY A 41 -23.57 -18.24 18.95
N THR A 42 -23.59 -18.51 17.64
CA THR A 42 -23.58 -19.87 17.08
C THR A 42 -22.50 -20.02 16.00
N THR A 43 -22.39 -21.22 15.41
CA THR A 43 -21.53 -21.50 14.24
C THR A 43 -22.32 -21.52 12.93
N ASP A 44 -23.62 -21.23 12.98
CA ASP A 44 -24.48 -21.29 11.80
C ASP A 44 -24.27 -20.04 10.94
N GLN A 45 -24.06 -20.26 9.65
CA GLN A 45 -23.87 -19.17 8.68
C GLN A 45 -24.43 -19.53 7.30
N VAL A 46 -24.73 -18.48 6.52
CA VAL A 46 -24.96 -18.59 5.08
C VAL A 46 -23.83 -17.86 4.37
N THR A 47 -23.14 -18.54 3.45
CA THR A 47 -22.06 -17.94 2.66
C THR A 47 -22.55 -17.64 1.24
N ILE A 48 -22.36 -16.40 0.82
CA ILE A 48 -22.54 -15.93 -0.55
C ILE A 48 -21.17 -15.93 -1.20
N GLN A 49 -20.99 -16.78 -2.21
CA GLN A 49 -19.70 -16.97 -2.84
C GLN A 49 -19.41 -15.92 -3.90
N SER A 50 -18.16 -15.49 -3.99
CA SER A 50 -17.66 -14.57 -5.01
C SER A 50 -18.37 -13.22 -5.06
N TRP A 51 -18.93 -12.75 -3.94
CA TRP A 51 -19.54 -11.43 -3.80
C TRP A 51 -18.65 -10.30 -4.37
N GLY A 52 -17.35 -10.36 -4.07
CA GLY A 52 -16.37 -9.38 -4.54
C GLY A 52 -16.10 -9.42 -6.04
N ALA A 53 -16.45 -10.49 -6.75
CA ALA A 53 -16.10 -10.70 -8.16
C ALA A 53 -16.99 -9.90 -9.14
N GLY A 54 -18.04 -9.26 -8.64
CA GLY A 54 -18.90 -8.37 -9.42
C GLY A 54 -20.38 -8.51 -9.06
N ASN A 55 -21.20 -7.61 -9.62
CA ASN A 55 -22.62 -7.53 -9.30
C ASN A 55 -23.41 -8.83 -9.58
N ASP A 56 -22.96 -9.64 -10.55
CA ASP A 56 -23.62 -10.90 -10.93
C ASP A 56 -23.53 -12.00 -9.84
N TYR A 57 -22.69 -11.80 -8.82
CA TYR A 57 -22.49 -12.75 -7.71
C TYR A 57 -23.11 -12.26 -6.39
N ARG A 58 -23.74 -11.08 -6.39
CA ARG A 58 -24.35 -10.48 -5.19
C ARG A 58 -25.81 -10.92 -5.07
N ILE A 59 -26.37 -10.76 -3.88
CA ILE A 59 -27.82 -10.90 -3.66
C ILE A 59 -28.45 -9.53 -3.45
N GLU A 60 -29.71 -9.37 -3.86
CA GLU A 60 -30.38 -8.07 -3.76
C GLU A 60 -31.12 -7.89 -2.43
N ARG A 61 -31.33 -8.96 -1.66
CA ARG A 61 -32.23 -8.88 -0.50
C ARG A 61 -31.98 -9.90 0.61
N VAL A 62 -32.06 -9.42 1.86
CA VAL A 62 -32.21 -10.26 3.05
C VAL A 62 -33.51 -9.88 3.76
N GLU A 63 -34.33 -10.86 4.15
CA GLU A 63 -35.58 -10.64 4.87
C GLU A 63 -35.62 -11.39 6.21
N PHE A 64 -36.24 -10.76 7.19
CA PHE A 64 -36.45 -11.29 8.54
C PHE A 64 -37.94 -11.50 8.83
N ALA A 65 -38.24 -12.40 9.77
CA ALA A 65 -39.62 -12.79 10.08
C ALA A 65 -40.47 -11.67 10.69
N ASP A 66 -39.85 -10.62 11.25
CA ASP A 66 -40.51 -9.43 11.79
C ASP A 66 -40.85 -8.37 10.72
N GLY A 67 -40.48 -8.62 9.47
CA GLY A 67 -40.69 -7.72 8.34
C GLY A 67 -39.53 -6.74 8.10
N ALA A 68 -38.48 -6.77 8.92
CA ALA A 68 -37.24 -6.07 8.59
C ALA A 68 -36.61 -6.69 7.32
N ALA A 69 -35.95 -5.84 6.53
CA ALA A 69 -35.24 -6.28 5.35
C ALA A 69 -34.04 -5.39 5.08
N TRP A 70 -33.01 -5.98 4.49
CA TRP A 70 -31.89 -5.27 3.88
C TRP A 70 -32.05 -5.33 2.37
N ASP A 71 -32.00 -4.18 1.71
CA ASP A 71 -31.92 -4.10 0.25
C ASP A 71 -30.45 -4.16 -0.22
N ALA A 72 -30.25 -4.19 -1.54
CA ALA A 72 -28.91 -4.26 -2.14
C ALA A 72 -27.98 -3.14 -1.67
N ALA A 73 -28.49 -1.92 -1.49
CA ALA A 73 -27.67 -0.78 -1.06
C ALA A 73 -27.26 -0.92 0.41
N GLN A 74 -28.18 -1.35 1.27
CA GLN A 74 -27.89 -1.62 2.67
C GLN A 74 -26.95 -2.81 2.84
N LEU A 75 -27.14 -3.89 2.07
CA LEU A 75 -26.24 -5.04 2.06
C LEU A 75 -24.84 -4.62 1.65
N GLN A 76 -24.73 -3.82 0.59
CA GLN A 76 -23.45 -3.28 0.15
C GLN A 76 -22.75 -2.49 1.26
N ALA A 77 -23.48 -1.58 1.92
CA ALA A 77 -22.92 -0.80 3.03
C ALA A 77 -22.48 -1.68 4.21
N LEU A 78 -23.24 -2.73 4.53
CA LEU A 78 -22.89 -3.69 5.58
C LEU A 78 -21.66 -4.53 5.22
N VAL A 79 -21.53 -4.96 3.97
CA VAL A 79 -20.37 -5.72 3.49
C VAL A 79 -19.11 -4.87 3.46
N SER A 80 -19.17 -3.64 2.92
CA SER A 80 -18.00 -2.73 2.90
C SER A 80 -17.56 -2.34 4.32
N ALA A 81 -18.49 -2.26 5.26
CA ALA A 81 -18.16 -2.03 6.68
C ALA A 81 -17.65 -3.29 7.41
N ALA A 82 -17.82 -4.48 6.84
CA ALA A 82 -17.34 -5.72 7.44
C ALA A 82 -15.83 -5.89 7.16
N PRO A 83 -14.98 -6.03 8.19
CA PRO A 83 -13.56 -6.27 7.97
C PRO A 83 -13.33 -7.66 7.39
N ALA A 84 -12.34 -7.79 6.50
CA ALA A 84 -11.74 -9.08 6.19
C ALA A 84 -10.60 -9.31 7.18
N ILE A 85 -10.73 -10.35 8.00
CA ILE A 85 -9.79 -10.68 9.07
C ILE A 85 -9.12 -12.01 8.70
N GLY A 86 -7.80 -12.03 8.69
CA GLY A 86 -6.98 -13.21 8.56
C GLY A 86 -7.01 -14.08 9.82
N THR A 87 -6.01 -14.93 9.94
CA THR A 87 -5.83 -15.96 10.96
C THR A 87 -4.51 -15.72 11.68
N GLU A 88 -4.10 -16.64 12.56
CA GLU A 88 -2.79 -16.55 13.22
C GLU A 88 -1.64 -17.15 12.37
N GLY A 89 -1.91 -17.47 11.11
CA GLY A 89 -0.92 -17.92 10.14
C GLY A 89 -1.03 -17.13 8.83
N SER A 90 -0.18 -17.43 7.86
CA SER A 90 -0.10 -16.67 6.61
C SER A 90 -1.41 -16.61 5.80
N ASP A 91 -1.93 -15.40 5.56
CA ASP A 91 -3.19 -15.18 4.84
C ASP A 91 -3.11 -14.34 3.55
N TYR A 92 -4.13 -14.50 2.68
CA TYR A 92 -4.43 -13.65 1.53
C TYR A 92 -5.69 -12.82 1.73
N LEU A 93 -5.55 -11.49 1.70
CA LEU A 93 -6.65 -10.59 2.00
C LEU A 93 -6.78 -9.52 0.91
N GLU A 94 -7.76 -9.69 0.02
CA GLU A 94 -8.02 -8.73 -1.06
C GLU A 94 -9.26 -7.87 -0.78
N GLY A 95 -9.10 -6.56 -0.94
CA GLY A 95 -10.15 -5.56 -0.94
C GLY A 95 -11.01 -5.61 -2.19
N TYR A 96 -12.22 -5.02 -2.12
CA TYR A 96 -13.11 -5.00 -3.28
C TYR A 96 -12.89 -3.72 -4.07
N ALA A 97 -12.77 -3.85 -5.39
CA ALA A 97 -12.47 -2.70 -6.25
C ALA A 97 -13.54 -1.59 -6.13
N GLY A 98 -13.11 -0.38 -5.83
CA GLY A 98 -13.97 0.80 -5.72
C GLY A 98 -14.78 0.90 -4.43
N GLU A 99 -14.50 0.05 -3.43
CA GLU A 99 -15.17 0.01 -2.14
C GLU A 99 -14.18 0.17 -1.00
N ASN A 100 -14.50 1.04 -0.03
CA ASN A 100 -13.74 1.12 1.21
C ASN A 100 -13.78 -0.23 1.93
N THR A 101 -12.60 -0.74 2.23
CA THR A 101 -12.38 -2.03 2.86
C THR A 101 -11.49 -1.87 4.09
N THR A 102 -11.80 -2.63 5.15
CA THR A 102 -10.86 -2.86 6.24
C THR A 102 -10.29 -4.27 6.12
N LEU A 103 -8.96 -4.37 6.04
CA LEU A 103 -8.23 -5.62 5.99
C LEU A 103 -7.34 -5.73 7.23
N GLN A 104 -7.34 -6.90 7.88
CA GLN A 104 -6.53 -7.16 9.05
C GLN A 104 -5.86 -8.54 8.97
N GLY A 105 -4.53 -8.59 8.88
CA GLY A 105 -3.76 -9.83 8.76
C GLY A 105 -3.82 -10.72 10.01
N LEU A 106 -3.62 -10.11 11.19
CA LEU A 106 -3.38 -10.78 12.47
C LEU A 106 -1.96 -11.41 12.58
N GLY A 107 -1.85 -12.74 12.63
CA GLY A 107 -0.64 -13.43 13.05
C GLY A 107 0.06 -14.14 11.90
N GLY A 108 1.38 -14.29 11.96
CA GLY A 108 2.17 -14.97 10.93
C GLY A 108 2.70 -14.03 9.86
N ASP A 109 3.41 -14.57 8.87
CA ASP A 109 3.80 -13.81 7.69
C ASP A 109 2.56 -13.75 6.77
N ASP A 110 1.70 -12.75 6.97
CA ASP A 110 0.52 -12.41 6.17
C ASP A 110 0.88 -11.96 4.76
N TYR A 111 1.28 -12.96 3.97
CA TYR A 111 2.10 -12.69 2.82
C TYR A 111 1.39 -12.55 1.50
N LEU A 112 0.14 -12.16 1.55
CA LEU A 112 -0.68 -12.31 0.38
C LEU A 112 -1.58 -11.08 0.33
N ILE A 113 -0.88 -9.99 0.01
CA ILE A 113 -1.40 -8.82 -0.68
C ILE A 113 -2.63 -8.27 0.02
N LEU A 114 -2.42 -7.48 1.07
CA LEU A 114 -3.42 -6.51 1.51
C LEU A 114 -3.57 -5.49 0.36
N ILE A 115 -4.36 -5.79 -0.66
CA ILE A 115 -4.75 -4.82 -1.70
C ILE A 115 -6.00 -4.13 -1.19
N GLY A 116 -5.94 -2.83 -0.88
CA GLY A 116 -7.15 -2.05 -0.62
C GLY A 116 -8.10 -2.06 -1.82
N GLY A 117 -7.50 -1.93 -3.00
CA GLY A 117 -8.19 -1.98 -4.28
C GLY A 117 -8.46 -0.57 -4.76
N GLY A 118 -9.72 -0.16 -4.76
CA GLY A 118 -10.08 1.24 -4.99
C GLY A 118 -10.92 1.71 -3.83
N GLY A 119 -10.75 2.94 -3.34
CA GLY A 119 -11.55 3.43 -2.22
C GLY A 119 -10.68 4.14 -1.18
N SER A 120 -11.18 4.29 0.04
CA SER A 120 -10.34 4.68 1.17
C SER A 120 -10.25 3.51 2.11
N ASP A 121 -9.18 2.74 1.95
CA ASP A 121 -8.99 1.46 2.59
C ASP A 121 -8.18 1.57 3.88
N VAL A 122 -8.35 0.60 4.76
CA VAL A 122 -7.63 0.51 6.03
C VAL A 122 -6.97 -0.85 6.11
N LEU A 123 -5.65 -0.86 5.98
CA LEU A 123 -4.83 -2.07 5.98
C LEU A 123 -4.05 -2.11 7.29
N ARG A 124 -4.23 -3.18 8.06
CA ARG A 124 -3.51 -3.36 9.33
C ARG A 124 -2.86 -4.72 9.39
N ASP A 125 -1.61 -4.68 9.74
CA ASP A 125 -0.83 -5.86 10.02
C ASP A 125 -0.35 -5.83 11.48
N ASN A 126 -0.32 -7.00 12.12
CA ASN A 126 0.01 -7.12 13.54
C ASN A 126 1.26 -7.99 13.79
N SER A 127 1.79 -8.71 12.80
CA SER A 127 3.02 -9.50 12.97
C SER A 127 3.63 -9.95 11.63
N GLY A 128 4.91 -10.35 11.65
CA GLY A 128 5.59 -10.85 10.45
C GLY A 128 6.11 -9.71 9.59
N GLY A 129 6.80 -10.05 8.49
CA GLY A 129 7.19 -9.06 7.48
C GLY A 129 6.29 -9.21 6.27
N ASN A 130 5.57 -8.16 5.87
CA ASN A 130 4.43 -8.27 4.95
C ASN A 130 4.42 -7.22 3.83
N LEU A 131 3.58 -7.45 2.82
CA LEU A 131 3.34 -6.52 1.72
C LEU A 131 1.98 -5.86 1.87
N LEU A 132 1.96 -4.53 1.96
CA LEU A 132 0.76 -3.71 2.04
C LEU A 132 0.65 -2.84 0.78
N ASP A 133 -0.45 -2.99 0.03
CA ASP A 133 -0.72 -2.27 -1.22
C ASP A 133 -2.07 -1.54 -1.11
N GLY A 134 -2.07 -0.23 -0.88
CA GLY A 134 -3.32 0.55 -0.81
C GLY A 134 -4.13 0.46 -2.11
N GLY A 135 -3.43 0.39 -3.24
CA GLY A 135 -4.03 0.37 -4.55
C GLY A 135 -4.35 1.78 -5.04
N SER A 136 -5.62 2.15 -5.04
CA SER A 136 -6.04 3.49 -5.47
C SER A 136 -7.00 4.13 -4.49
N GLY A 137 -6.80 5.41 -4.22
CA GLY A 137 -7.72 6.24 -3.46
C GLY A 137 -7.04 6.93 -2.29
N SER A 138 -7.45 6.71 -1.04
CA SER A 138 -6.81 7.39 0.08
C SER A 138 -6.77 6.47 1.27
N ASP A 139 -5.66 5.76 1.38
CA ASP A 139 -5.56 4.56 2.18
C ASP A 139 -4.80 4.81 3.47
N THR A 140 -5.13 4.06 4.50
CA THR A 140 -4.43 4.08 5.78
C THR A 140 -3.81 2.73 6.03
N MET A 141 -2.49 2.68 6.01
CA MET A 141 -1.71 1.46 6.20
C MET A 141 -0.94 1.52 7.52
N THR A 142 -0.98 0.44 8.29
CA THR A 142 -0.24 0.31 9.54
C THR A 142 0.47 -1.03 9.57
N GLY A 143 1.80 -0.98 9.59
CA GLY A 143 2.66 -2.15 9.77
C GLY A 143 2.90 -2.48 11.23
N ASN A 144 3.90 -3.33 11.45
CA ASN A 144 4.28 -3.84 12.76
C ASN A 144 5.80 -3.71 12.97
N ALA A 145 6.37 -4.48 13.91
CA ALA A 145 7.81 -4.44 14.20
C ALA A 145 8.66 -5.31 13.26
N GLY A 146 8.05 -5.96 12.26
CA GLY A 146 8.70 -6.72 11.20
C GLY A 146 9.30 -5.80 10.13
N ASN A 147 9.75 -6.37 9.03
CA ASN A 147 10.13 -5.55 7.88
C ASN A 147 9.01 -5.61 6.86
N GLU A 148 8.44 -4.48 6.49
CA GLU A 148 7.33 -4.43 5.56
C GLU A 148 7.70 -3.78 4.21
N PHE A 149 6.95 -4.16 3.18
CA PHE A 149 6.99 -3.52 1.86
C PHE A 149 5.67 -2.75 1.66
N PHE A 150 5.73 -1.43 1.70
CA PHE A 150 4.56 -0.56 1.57
C PHE A 150 4.47 0.07 0.19
N LEU A 151 3.32 -0.08 -0.45
CA LEU A 151 2.91 0.62 -1.65
C LEU A 151 1.63 1.40 -1.30
N GLY A 152 1.70 2.74 -1.22
CA GLY A 152 0.49 3.57 -1.08
C GLY A 152 -0.39 3.38 -2.31
N GLY A 153 0.24 3.52 -3.47
CA GLY A 153 -0.43 3.44 -4.76
C GLY A 153 -0.87 4.82 -5.22
N ILE A 154 -1.92 4.89 -6.03
CA ILE A 154 -2.40 6.18 -6.54
C ILE A 154 -3.34 6.79 -5.51
N GLY A 155 -2.94 7.86 -4.84
CA GLY A 155 -3.79 8.36 -3.77
C GLY A 155 -3.24 9.51 -2.97
N ASN A 156 -3.76 9.68 -1.76
CA ASN A 156 -3.08 10.46 -0.74
C ASN A 156 -3.09 9.58 0.49
N ASP A 157 -2.02 8.82 0.67
CA ASP A 157 -2.03 7.68 1.57
C ASP A 157 -1.34 8.02 2.89
N THR A 158 -1.76 7.37 3.96
CA THR A 158 -1.14 7.50 5.27
C THR A 158 -0.52 6.17 5.66
N ILE A 159 0.81 6.14 5.66
CA ILE A 159 1.61 4.98 6.00
C ILE A 159 2.14 5.17 7.41
N THR A 160 1.86 4.22 8.30
CA THR A 160 2.40 4.19 9.65
C THR A 160 3.27 2.96 9.80
N VAL A 161 4.56 3.22 9.94
CA VAL A 161 5.59 2.19 10.16
C VAL A 161 5.93 2.13 11.65
N ASP A 162 6.43 0.99 12.11
CA ASP A 162 6.96 0.85 13.47
C ASP A 162 8.46 0.56 13.44
N ASN A 163 8.92 -0.58 13.96
CA ASN A 163 10.33 -0.97 13.92
C ASN A 163 10.57 -1.85 12.71
N GLY A 164 11.85 -2.01 12.33
CA GLY A 164 12.23 -2.88 11.23
C GLY A 164 12.75 -2.06 10.05
N ALA A 165 13.41 -2.74 9.12
CA ALA A 165 13.94 -2.14 7.91
C ALA A 165 12.87 -2.18 6.81
N ASP A 166 11.94 -1.23 6.85
CA ASP A 166 10.85 -1.15 5.88
C ASP A 166 11.30 -0.61 4.53
N VAL A 167 10.59 -1.00 3.49
CA VAL A 167 10.74 -0.43 2.15
C VAL A 167 9.42 0.21 1.74
N ILE A 168 9.42 1.53 1.68
CA ILE A 168 8.30 2.34 1.22
C ILE A 168 8.58 2.71 -0.24
N VAL A 169 7.74 2.26 -1.16
CA VAL A 169 7.87 2.64 -2.58
C VAL A 169 6.96 3.80 -2.92
N PHE A 170 7.46 4.70 -3.77
CA PHE A 170 6.72 5.87 -4.22
C PHE A 170 7.06 6.18 -5.68
N ASN A 171 6.05 6.18 -6.53
CA ASN A 171 6.14 6.40 -7.96
C ASN A 171 5.52 7.74 -8.37
N ARG A 172 5.72 8.10 -9.64
CA ARG A 172 5.06 9.25 -10.23
C ARG A 172 3.55 9.06 -10.24
N ASN A 173 2.83 10.11 -9.86
CA ASN A 173 1.38 10.19 -9.72
C ASN A 173 0.82 9.39 -8.54
N ASP A 174 1.66 8.98 -7.59
CA ASP A 174 1.19 8.37 -6.34
C ASP A 174 0.51 9.41 -5.44
N GLY A 175 0.75 10.72 -5.66
CA GLY A 175 0.05 11.80 -4.99
C GLY A 175 0.75 12.31 -3.74
N GLN A 176 -0.01 12.68 -2.70
CA GLN A 176 0.53 13.35 -1.51
C GLN A 176 0.43 12.45 -0.28
N ASP A 177 1.51 11.71 -0.04
CA ASP A 177 1.55 10.70 1.01
C ASP A 177 2.10 11.25 2.33
N ILE A 178 1.72 10.58 3.41
CA ILE A 178 2.18 10.83 4.76
C ILE A 178 2.87 9.58 5.27
N LEU A 179 4.12 9.71 5.69
CA LEU A 179 4.83 8.66 6.42
C LEU A 179 4.95 9.05 7.90
N ASN A 180 4.19 8.37 8.74
CA ASN A 180 4.38 8.38 10.19
C ASN A 180 5.49 7.38 10.51
N GLY A 181 6.69 7.90 10.79
CA GLY A 181 7.84 7.07 11.15
C GLY A 181 7.69 6.39 12.52
N GLY A 182 8.36 5.25 12.67
CA GLY A 182 8.60 4.60 13.95
C GLY A 182 9.92 5.02 14.59
N ILE A 183 10.29 4.38 15.70
CA ILE A 183 11.50 4.73 16.46
C ILE A 183 12.81 4.24 15.80
N GLY A 184 12.71 3.39 14.79
CA GLY A 184 13.83 2.95 13.94
C GLY A 184 14.31 4.04 12.98
N THR A 185 15.57 3.95 12.55
CA THR A 185 16.18 4.85 11.54
C THR A 185 16.80 4.01 10.44
N ASP A 186 16.03 3.07 9.89
CA ASP A 186 16.48 1.99 9.03
C ASP A 186 15.62 1.83 7.76
N ASN A 187 14.60 2.66 7.58
CA ASN A 187 13.69 2.53 6.45
C ASN A 187 14.31 3.06 5.16
N THR A 188 13.88 2.45 4.06
CA THR A 188 14.21 2.83 2.70
C THR A 188 13.01 3.45 2.03
N LEU A 189 13.17 4.67 1.52
CA LEU A 189 12.24 5.25 0.55
C LEU A 189 12.77 4.96 -0.86
N SER A 190 12.00 4.23 -1.67
CA SER A 190 12.39 3.83 -3.02
C SER A 190 11.52 4.52 -4.07
N LEU A 191 12.12 5.47 -4.78
CA LEU A 191 11.45 6.25 -5.82
C LEU A 191 11.50 5.57 -7.19
N GLY A 192 10.39 5.63 -7.92
CA GLY A 192 10.28 5.09 -9.28
C GLY A 192 9.31 5.87 -10.17
N GLY A 193 8.68 5.19 -11.13
CA GLY A 193 7.67 5.76 -12.04
C GLY A 193 8.18 6.90 -12.92
N GLY A 194 9.50 7.05 -13.06
CA GLY A 194 10.11 8.14 -13.83
C GLY A 194 10.09 9.49 -13.11
N ILE A 195 10.12 9.52 -11.78
CA ILE A 195 10.49 10.71 -11.02
C ILE A 195 11.90 11.15 -11.44
N GLN A 196 12.05 12.38 -11.94
CA GLN A 196 13.36 12.89 -12.37
C GLN A 196 14.11 13.48 -11.18
N TYR A 197 15.44 13.45 -11.18
CA TYR A 197 16.23 14.14 -10.15
C TYR A 197 15.94 15.64 -10.08
N SER A 198 15.56 16.27 -11.19
CA SER A 198 15.18 17.68 -11.24
C SER A 198 13.84 17.99 -10.57
N ASP A 199 13.03 16.95 -10.31
CA ASP A 199 11.74 17.10 -9.64
C ASP A 199 11.87 17.04 -8.12
N LEU A 200 13.00 16.54 -7.62
CA LEU A 200 13.24 16.35 -6.20
C LEU A 200 13.54 17.68 -5.52
N ALA A 201 12.76 17.99 -4.49
CA ALA A 201 13.01 19.13 -3.61
C ALA A 201 12.68 18.75 -2.16
N LEU A 202 13.38 19.38 -1.22
CA LEU A 202 13.06 19.27 0.20
C LEU A 202 12.49 20.59 0.70
N SER A 203 11.46 20.49 1.52
CA SER A 203 10.92 21.62 2.28
C SER A 203 10.60 21.19 3.71
N LYS A 204 10.52 22.18 4.61
CA LYS A 204 10.16 21.96 6.01
C LYS A 204 8.83 22.64 6.29
N SER A 205 7.89 21.89 6.88
CA SER A 205 6.60 22.42 7.33
C SER A 205 6.37 22.05 8.79
N GLY A 206 6.42 23.03 9.69
CA GLY A 206 6.38 22.77 11.13
C GLY A 206 7.52 21.85 11.58
N ASN A 207 7.17 20.67 12.10
CA ASN A 207 8.13 19.63 12.50
C ASN A 207 8.36 18.57 11.41
N ASP A 208 7.72 18.67 10.27
CA ASP A 208 7.80 17.67 9.22
C ASP A 208 8.82 18.06 8.15
N LEU A 209 9.40 17.03 7.52
CA LEU A 209 10.21 17.14 6.32
C LEU A 209 9.39 16.65 5.14
N ILE A 210 9.28 17.45 4.08
CA ILE A 210 8.54 17.10 2.87
C ILE A 210 9.57 16.87 1.76
N LEU A 211 9.48 15.72 1.10
CA LEU A 211 10.16 15.44 -0.15
C LEU A 211 9.15 15.55 -1.29
N GLU A 212 9.33 16.56 -2.13
CA GLU A 212 8.56 16.75 -3.35
C GLU A 212 9.17 15.91 -4.48
N ALA A 213 8.32 15.31 -5.30
CA ALA A 213 8.70 14.47 -6.45
C ALA A 213 8.17 15.03 -7.79
N GLY A 214 7.74 16.29 -7.80
CA GLY A 214 7.18 16.99 -8.95
C GLY A 214 5.74 16.58 -9.27
N ASN A 215 5.09 17.29 -10.20
CA ASN A 215 3.69 17.04 -10.59
C ASN A 215 2.64 17.10 -9.43
N GLY A 216 3.01 17.71 -8.29
CA GLY A 216 2.17 17.69 -7.09
C GLY A 216 2.35 16.45 -6.21
N ASP A 217 3.19 15.51 -6.64
CA ASP A 217 3.58 14.34 -5.86
C ASP A 217 4.54 14.75 -4.74
N GLN A 218 4.30 14.27 -3.52
CA GLN A 218 5.19 14.48 -2.38
C GLN A 218 5.01 13.39 -1.33
N ILE A 219 6.03 13.19 -0.50
CA ILE A 219 5.91 12.42 0.73
C ILE A 219 6.26 13.30 1.93
N ASN A 220 5.34 13.35 2.90
CA ASN A 220 5.47 14.10 4.13
C ASN A 220 5.98 13.19 5.25
N LEU A 221 7.25 13.34 5.61
CA LEU A 221 7.92 12.61 6.67
C LEU A 221 7.63 13.29 8.01
N LYS A 222 6.66 12.74 8.74
CA LYS A 222 6.10 13.35 9.93
C LYS A 222 7.10 13.41 11.08
N ASN A 223 7.08 14.53 11.80
CA ASN A 223 7.86 14.75 13.03
C ASN A 223 9.38 14.61 12.86
N TRP A 224 9.92 14.71 11.64
CA TRP A 224 11.37 14.66 11.36
C TRP A 224 12.22 15.62 12.21
N TYR A 225 11.66 16.77 12.59
CA TYR A 225 12.30 17.81 13.39
C TYR A 225 11.74 17.93 14.82
N ALA A 226 10.87 17.02 15.26
CA ALA A 226 10.34 17.01 16.61
C ALA A 226 11.44 16.69 17.63
N THR A 227 11.25 17.08 18.90
CA THR A 227 12.26 16.86 19.96
C THR A 227 11.97 15.66 20.86
N THR A 228 10.72 15.22 20.94
CA THR A 228 10.28 14.09 21.79
C THR A 228 10.03 12.82 20.98
N ASP A 229 9.49 12.99 19.77
CA ASP A 229 9.02 11.95 18.86
C ASP A 229 9.79 12.08 17.53
N ASN A 230 11.12 12.14 17.63
CA ASN A 230 12.03 12.38 16.51
C ASN A 230 12.28 11.09 15.73
N TYR A 231 11.39 10.77 14.81
CA TYR A 231 11.40 9.46 14.18
C TYR A 231 12.49 9.27 13.12
N LYS A 232 12.89 10.33 12.38
CA LYS A 232 13.93 10.29 11.30
C LYS A 232 14.05 8.93 10.62
N SER A 233 12.90 8.35 10.27
CA SER A 233 12.81 6.90 10.11
C SER A 233 13.42 6.42 8.80
N VAL A 234 13.52 7.32 7.82
CA VAL A 234 14.12 7.05 6.52
C VAL A 234 15.64 7.30 6.57
N LEU A 235 16.39 6.23 6.37
CA LEU A 235 17.86 6.23 6.26
C LEU A 235 18.32 6.27 4.81
N ASN A 236 17.68 5.45 3.97
CA ASN A 236 18.09 5.23 2.59
C ASN A 236 17.09 5.87 1.63
N LEU A 237 17.62 6.56 0.61
CA LEU A 237 16.86 6.91 -0.58
C LEU A 237 17.37 6.03 -1.72
N GLN A 238 16.49 5.20 -2.26
CA GLN A 238 16.73 4.44 -3.49
C GLN A 238 16.00 5.12 -4.65
N VAL A 239 16.60 5.14 -5.83
CA VAL A 239 15.97 5.61 -7.06
C VAL A 239 16.11 4.54 -8.14
N VAL A 240 14.98 4.12 -8.72
CA VAL A 240 14.92 3.23 -9.88
C VAL A 240 15.11 4.07 -11.15
N ALA A 241 16.39 4.34 -11.45
CA ALA A 241 16.80 5.20 -12.55
C ALA A 241 16.41 4.67 -13.94
N ASP A 242 16.18 3.36 -14.09
CA ASP A 242 15.76 2.73 -15.37
C ASP A 242 14.41 3.29 -15.88
N ALA A 243 13.60 3.91 -15.01
CA ALA A 243 12.36 4.59 -15.37
C ALA A 243 12.54 6.10 -15.73
N ILE A 244 13.73 6.67 -15.51
CA ILE A 244 14.01 8.11 -15.70
C ILE A 244 14.22 8.43 -17.19
N THR A 245 13.79 9.62 -17.61
CA THR A 245 13.99 10.06 -18.99
C THR A 245 15.46 10.42 -19.18
N GLY A 246 16.09 9.86 -20.22
CA GLY A 246 17.53 10.07 -20.46
C GLY A 246 18.44 9.09 -19.72
N PHE A 247 17.88 8.09 -19.03
CA PHE A 247 18.65 6.92 -18.60
C PHE A 247 19.28 6.23 -19.81
N ASP A 248 20.58 5.98 -19.75
CA ASP A 248 21.31 5.20 -20.74
C ASP A 248 22.56 4.59 -20.09
N ARG A 249 22.64 3.25 -20.15
CA ARG A 249 23.74 2.45 -19.55
C ARG A 249 25.11 2.76 -20.14
N ALA A 250 25.18 3.42 -21.30
CA ALA A 250 26.41 3.85 -21.93
C ALA A 250 26.87 5.27 -21.48
N LEU A 251 26.06 5.99 -20.69
CA LEU A 251 26.42 7.32 -20.22
C LEU A 251 27.57 7.30 -19.21
N ILE A 252 28.30 8.42 -19.18
CA ILE A 252 29.34 8.67 -18.17
C ILE A 252 28.71 9.14 -16.86
N ASP A 253 27.53 9.75 -16.91
CA ASP A 253 26.83 10.22 -15.71
C ASP A 253 26.56 9.04 -14.77
N PRO A 254 27.16 9.02 -13.56
CA PRO A 254 27.03 7.89 -12.65
C PRO A 254 25.58 7.70 -12.16
N LEU A 255 24.75 8.75 -12.19
CA LEU A 255 23.37 8.71 -11.68
C LEU A 255 22.36 8.22 -12.74
N LEU A 256 22.76 8.13 -14.01
CA LEU A 256 21.90 7.73 -15.14
C LEU A 256 22.47 6.55 -15.96
N SER A 257 23.54 5.91 -15.47
CA SER A 257 24.20 4.78 -16.14
C SER A 257 23.95 3.42 -15.49
N LYS A 258 23.32 3.40 -14.30
CA LYS A 258 22.93 2.18 -13.57
C LYS A 258 21.48 2.24 -13.14
N SER A 259 20.82 1.08 -13.21
CA SER A 259 19.37 0.93 -13.06
C SER A 259 18.87 1.33 -11.67
N ILE A 260 19.71 1.12 -10.64
CA ILE A 260 19.45 1.46 -9.23
C ILE A 260 20.52 2.42 -8.74
N GLN A 261 20.09 3.43 -7.99
CA GLN A 261 20.95 4.41 -7.32
C GLN A 261 20.54 4.52 -5.85
N ASN A 262 21.50 4.38 -4.94
CA ASN A 262 21.26 4.47 -3.51
C ASN A 262 21.99 5.68 -2.92
N PHE A 263 21.32 6.38 -2.02
CA PHE A 263 21.82 7.59 -1.38
C PHE A 263 21.58 7.52 0.13
N ASP A 264 22.47 8.16 0.89
CA ASP A 264 22.27 8.45 2.30
C ASP A 264 21.27 9.61 2.43
N PHE A 265 20.04 9.29 2.79
CA PHE A 265 18.98 10.29 2.90
C PHE A 265 19.26 11.28 4.03
N THR A 266 19.89 10.82 5.12
CA THR A 266 20.24 11.71 6.23
C THR A 266 21.32 12.71 5.83
N ALA A 267 22.29 12.32 5.01
CA ALA A 267 23.28 13.23 4.45
C ALA A 267 22.64 14.29 3.53
N ILE A 268 21.68 13.88 2.68
CA ILE A 268 20.88 14.78 1.86
C ILE A 268 20.16 15.83 2.74
N VAL A 269 19.49 15.39 3.79
CA VAL A 269 18.76 16.28 4.69
C VAL A 269 19.71 17.18 5.49
N ASN A 270 20.87 16.68 5.93
CA ASN A 270 21.87 17.50 6.62
C ASN A 270 22.39 18.63 5.74
N VAL A 271 22.60 18.37 4.43
CA VAL A 271 22.98 19.42 3.46
C VAL A 271 21.84 20.43 3.31
N PHE A 272 20.59 19.97 3.22
CA PHE A 272 19.43 20.83 3.22
C PHE A 272 19.40 21.72 4.47
N ASP A 273 19.47 21.14 5.67
CA ASP A 273 19.44 21.85 6.95
C ASP A 273 20.57 22.89 7.07
N GLN A 274 21.78 22.57 6.59
CA GLN A 274 22.91 23.50 6.57
C GLN A 274 22.70 24.68 5.61
N ALA A 275 22.12 24.43 4.43
CA ALA A 275 21.79 25.47 3.47
C ALA A 275 20.61 26.35 3.94
N HIS A 276 19.71 25.79 4.75
CA HIS A 276 18.47 26.42 5.19
C HIS A 276 18.55 27.17 6.52
N GLY A 277 19.68 27.80 6.86
CA GLY A 277 19.89 28.59 8.09
C GLY A 277 18.95 29.80 8.32
N GLY A 278 17.63 29.59 8.37
CA GLY A 278 16.59 30.56 8.73
C GLY A 278 15.68 31.10 7.62
N SER A 279 15.51 30.47 6.45
CA SER A 279 14.64 30.96 5.36
C SER A 279 13.64 29.91 4.90
N THR A 280 12.39 30.29 4.58
CA THR A 280 11.25 29.41 4.27
C THR A 280 10.98 29.23 2.77
N ASN A 281 11.99 29.29 1.91
CA ASN A 281 11.80 29.31 0.46
C ASN A 281 12.41 28.07 -0.23
N PHE A 282 11.58 27.48 -1.09
CA PHE A 282 11.83 26.33 -1.96
C PHE A 282 13.27 26.24 -2.50
N MET A 283 13.96 25.15 -2.17
CA MET A 283 15.18 24.76 -2.87
C MET A 283 14.79 23.83 -4.01
N HIS A 284 14.54 24.37 -5.21
CA HIS A 284 14.63 23.55 -6.43
C HIS A 284 16.10 23.14 -6.58
N TRP A 285 16.39 21.87 -6.34
CA TRP A 285 17.74 21.34 -6.42
C TRP A 285 18.27 21.47 -7.86
N ASN A 286 19.44 22.07 -8.04
CA ASN A 286 20.27 21.69 -9.19
C ASN A 286 20.95 20.37 -8.79
N ALA A 287 20.22 19.27 -8.98
CA ALA A 287 20.36 17.99 -8.26
C ALA A 287 21.69 17.25 -8.43
N THR A 288 22.59 17.70 -9.29
CA THR A 288 23.81 16.95 -9.65
C THR A 288 24.90 16.96 -8.58
N ASN A 289 25.09 18.05 -7.83
CA ASN A 289 26.20 18.13 -6.87
C ASN A 289 25.86 17.60 -5.47
N SER A 290 24.63 17.79 -4.99
CA SER A 290 24.25 17.41 -3.62
C SER A 290 23.88 15.92 -3.51
N LEU A 291 23.22 15.35 -4.51
CA LEU A 291 22.95 13.91 -4.54
C LEU A 291 24.25 13.11 -4.65
N LEU A 292 25.19 13.57 -5.48
CA LEU A 292 26.46 12.86 -5.67
C LEU A 292 27.29 12.80 -4.38
N ALA A 293 27.23 13.83 -3.53
CA ALA A 293 27.92 13.83 -2.23
C ALA A 293 27.34 12.80 -1.25
N ALA A 294 26.05 12.48 -1.37
CA ALA A 294 25.35 11.49 -0.56
C ALA A 294 25.21 10.13 -1.26
N HIS A 295 25.75 9.97 -2.47
CA HIS A 295 25.65 8.75 -3.26
C HIS A 295 26.44 7.62 -2.59
N LEU A 296 25.76 6.50 -2.33
CA LEU A 296 26.33 5.34 -1.65
C LEU A 296 26.75 4.26 -2.64
N SER A 297 25.88 3.95 -3.60
CA SER A 297 26.12 2.88 -4.57
C SER A 297 25.21 2.98 -5.78
N ALA A 298 25.63 2.31 -6.85
CA ALA A 298 24.88 2.16 -8.09
C ALA A 298 24.93 0.69 -8.54
N SER A 299 23.84 0.16 -9.07
CA SER A 299 23.74 -1.25 -9.43
C SER A 299 22.82 -1.52 -10.63
N ASP A 300 23.12 -2.56 -11.40
CA ASP A 300 22.23 -3.12 -12.43
C ASP A 300 21.61 -4.45 -12.00
N SER A 301 22.00 -4.97 -10.83
CA SER A 301 21.70 -6.34 -10.44
C SER A 301 21.31 -6.48 -8.97
N THR A 302 21.27 -5.40 -8.20
CA THR A 302 20.87 -5.42 -6.80
C THR A 302 20.05 -4.18 -6.43
N ALA A 303 19.10 -4.34 -5.50
CA ALA A 303 18.27 -3.26 -4.98
C ALA A 303 17.92 -3.48 -3.49
N LEU A 304 17.77 -2.41 -2.73
CA LEU A 304 17.06 -2.43 -1.44
C LEU A 304 15.58 -2.75 -1.72
N GLY A 305 15.04 -3.74 -1.03
CA GLY A 305 13.71 -4.32 -1.36
C GLY A 305 13.71 -5.22 -2.60
N GLY A 306 14.91 -5.55 -3.12
CA GLY A 306 15.10 -6.55 -4.17
C GLY A 306 14.23 -6.37 -5.40
N ASP A 307 13.67 -7.48 -5.85
CA ASP A 307 12.82 -7.51 -7.04
C ASP A 307 11.53 -6.69 -6.89
N LEU A 308 10.97 -6.60 -5.68
CA LEU A 308 9.73 -5.87 -5.43
C LEU A 308 9.90 -4.37 -5.71
N ALA A 309 10.90 -3.76 -5.05
CA ALA A 309 11.19 -2.34 -5.22
C ALA A 309 11.57 -2.00 -6.67
N TYR A 310 12.38 -2.85 -7.32
CA TYR A 310 12.82 -2.63 -8.69
C TYR A 310 11.67 -2.75 -9.70
N GLN A 311 10.87 -3.83 -9.64
CA GLN A 311 9.79 -4.04 -10.60
C GLN A 311 8.68 -3.01 -10.43
N TYR A 312 8.30 -2.69 -9.19
CA TYR A 312 7.31 -1.66 -8.95
C TYR A 312 7.82 -0.28 -9.38
N GLY A 313 9.05 0.08 -9.02
CA GLY A 313 9.62 1.37 -9.41
C GLY A 313 9.80 1.52 -10.93
N LYS A 314 10.04 0.41 -11.64
CA LYS A 314 10.21 0.42 -13.10
C LYS A 314 8.89 0.40 -13.86
N ASN A 315 7.96 -0.47 -13.47
CA ASN A 315 6.76 -0.77 -14.25
C ASN A 315 5.48 -0.18 -13.66
N GLY A 316 5.53 0.36 -12.44
CA GLY A 316 4.33 0.76 -11.70
C GLY A 316 3.47 -0.43 -11.25
N SER A 317 4.01 -1.65 -11.28
CA SER A 317 3.25 -2.86 -10.98
C SER A 317 4.18 -4.00 -10.56
N LEU A 318 3.68 -4.84 -9.65
CA LEU A 318 4.30 -6.11 -9.25
C LEU A 318 3.83 -7.31 -10.11
N ALA A 319 3.08 -7.05 -11.19
CA ALA A 319 2.59 -8.11 -12.07
C ALA A 319 3.74 -9.01 -12.56
N GLY A 320 3.57 -10.32 -12.39
CA GLY A 320 4.57 -11.33 -12.75
C GLY A 320 5.48 -11.79 -11.60
N ILE A 321 5.46 -11.10 -10.45
CA ILE A 321 6.08 -11.63 -9.22
C ILE A 321 5.03 -12.50 -8.50
N GLY A 322 5.30 -13.81 -8.45
CA GLY A 322 4.47 -14.72 -7.67
C GLY A 322 4.63 -14.49 -6.16
N GLN A 323 3.60 -14.83 -5.39
CA GLN A 323 3.53 -14.58 -3.93
C GLN A 323 4.72 -15.18 -3.17
N THR A 324 5.10 -16.43 -3.50
CA THR A 324 6.29 -17.07 -2.90
C THR A 324 7.57 -16.30 -3.20
N ALA A 325 7.71 -15.76 -4.42
CA ALA A 325 8.89 -15.01 -4.79
C ALA A 325 8.95 -13.66 -4.09
N ALA A 326 7.79 -13.00 -3.89
CA ALA A 326 7.69 -11.83 -3.04
C ALA A 326 8.15 -12.18 -1.61
N GLN A 327 7.67 -13.28 -1.02
CA GLN A 327 8.03 -13.71 0.36
C GLN A 327 9.51 -13.88 0.55
N GLU A 328 10.14 -14.57 -0.40
CA GLU A 328 11.57 -14.74 -0.38
C GLU A 328 12.33 -13.41 -0.37
N VAL A 329 11.77 -12.34 -0.95
CA VAL A 329 12.37 -11.01 -0.91
C VAL A 329 12.23 -10.39 0.47
N ILE A 330 11.03 -10.33 1.08
CA ILE A 330 10.89 -9.66 2.40
C ILE A 330 11.54 -10.48 3.52
N ASN A 331 11.44 -11.81 3.50
CA ASN A 331 12.04 -12.67 4.53
C ASN A 331 13.55 -12.80 4.44
N ALA A 332 14.17 -12.25 3.39
CA ALA A 332 15.61 -12.21 3.32
C ALA A 332 16.16 -11.32 4.44
N ALA A 333 17.19 -11.79 5.14
CA ALA A 333 17.85 -11.01 6.19
C ALA A 333 18.42 -9.66 5.70
N GLN A 334 18.58 -9.50 4.38
CA GLN A 334 19.03 -8.28 3.74
C GLN A 334 17.91 -7.28 3.46
N PHE A 335 16.63 -7.67 3.52
CA PHE A 335 15.52 -6.80 3.11
C PHE A 335 15.56 -5.46 3.85
N GLY A 336 15.34 -4.37 3.10
CA GLY A 336 15.39 -2.98 3.56
C GLY A 336 16.77 -2.46 4.04
N SER A 337 17.66 -3.33 4.50
CA SER A 337 18.93 -2.97 5.15
C SER A 337 20.15 -3.14 4.25
N GLN A 338 20.09 -4.04 3.26
CA GLN A 338 21.15 -4.32 2.30
C GLN A 338 20.55 -4.65 0.93
N THR A 339 21.30 -4.39 -0.14
CA THR A 339 20.80 -4.67 -1.49
C THR A 339 20.70 -6.19 -1.73
N GLN A 340 19.58 -6.65 -2.25
CA GLN A 340 19.32 -8.03 -2.64
C GLN A 340 19.55 -8.20 -4.14
N VAL A 341 19.99 -9.39 -4.58
CA VAL A 341 20.20 -9.70 -6.00
C VAL A 341 18.86 -9.75 -6.73
N LEU A 342 18.76 -9.01 -7.83
CA LEU A 342 17.62 -9.01 -8.73
C LEU A 342 17.57 -10.32 -9.52
N LYS A 343 16.40 -10.97 -9.50
CA LYS A 343 16.14 -12.19 -10.26
C LYS A 343 15.55 -11.81 -11.62
N THR A 344 15.90 -12.55 -12.66
CA THR A 344 15.20 -12.47 -13.94
C THR A 344 13.90 -13.25 -13.85
N PHE A 345 12.77 -12.55 -13.81
CA PHE A 345 11.46 -13.18 -14.01
C PHE A 345 11.28 -13.46 -15.51
N VAL A 346 11.52 -14.71 -15.91
CA VAL A 346 11.15 -15.16 -17.26
C VAL A 346 9.64 -15.34 -17.26
N GLY A 347 8.96 -14.64 -18.16
CA GLY A 347 7.50 -14.46 -18.18
C GLY A 347 6.69 -15.70 -17.82
N LEU A 348 5.72 -15.49 -16.92
CA LEU A 348 4.58 -16.37 -16.72
C LEU A 348 3.60 -16.22 -17.88
#